data_AF-A0AAD7F8D8-F1
#
_entry.id   AF-A0AAD7F8D8-F1
#
_cell.length_a   1.000
_cell.length_b   1.000
_cell.length_c   1.000
_cell.angle_alpha   90.00
_cell.angle_beta   90.00
_cell.angle_gamma   90.00
#
_symmetry.space_group_name_H-M   'P 1'
#
loop_
_entity.id
_entity.type
_entity.pdbx_description
1 polymer ?
#
loop_
_entity_poly.entity_id
_entity_poly.type
_entity_poly.pdbx_seq_one_letter_code
_entity_poly.pdbx_strand_id
1 'polypeptide(L)' 'MSALGKTFVWAPDGKYICLYSAGLGVPQIYARVFREDGEVALELTQEAVQIGLLELCVTAALLLQSGRDID' A
#
# COMPACT_ATOMS: atom_id res chain seq x y z
N MET A 1 -2.29 -8.54 -3.07
CA MET A 1 -2.56 -8.98 -1.68
C MET A 1 -4.07 -9.18 -1.52
N SER A 2 -4.51 -10.16 -0.73
CA SER A 2 -5.94 -10.38 -0.48
C SER A 2 -6.23 -10.25 1.00
N ALA A 3 -7.19 -9.41 1.37
CA ALA A 3 -7.60 -9.18 2.75
C ALA A 3 -9.12 -8.99 2.82
N LEU A 4 -9.77 -9.63 3.80
CA LEU A 4 -11.22 -9.52 4.02
C LEU A 4 -12.08 -9.80 2.78
N GLY A 5 -11.68 -10.78 1.96
CA GLY A 5 -12.38 -11.12 0.71
C GLY A 5 -12.25 -10.07 -0.39
N LYS A 6 -11.47 -9.01 -0.19
CA LYS A 6 -11.11 -8.02 -1.20
C LYS A 6 -9.68 -8.24 -1.67
N THR A 7 -9.44 -8.00 -2.95
CA THR A 7 -8.10 -7.98 -3.51
C THR A 7 -7.61 -6.55 -3.56
N PHE A 8 -6.35 -6.35 -3.17
CA PHE A 8 -5.68 -5.06 -3.25
C PHE A 8 -4.36 -5.20 -4.02
N VAL A 9 -3.96 -4.12 -4.68
CA VAL A 9 -2.78 -4.07 -5.54
C VAL A 9 -1.95 -2.85 -5.17
N TRP A 10 -0.65 -3.06 -4.94
CA TRP A 10 0.32 -1.98 -4.88
C TRP A 10 0.78 -1.65 -6.29
N ALA A 11 0.73 -0.39 -6.68
CA ALA A 11 1.18 0.07 -7.99
C ALA A 11 1.89 1.42 -7.88
N PRO A 12 2.90 1.71 -8.72
CA PRO A 12 3.53 3.02 -8.78
C PRO A 12 2.52 4.10 -9.20
N ASP A 13 2.55 5.25 -8.52
CA ASP A 13 1.80 6.45 -8.84
C ASP A 13 2.68 7.69 -8.60
N GLY A 14 3.37 8.12 -9.65
CA GLY A 14 4.37 9.19 -9.59
C GLY A 14 5.53 8.84 -8.65
N LYS A 15 5.70 9.62 -7.58
CA LYS A 15 6.74 9.41 -6.56
C LYS A 15 6.33 8.45 -5.44
N TYR A 16 5.12 7.91 -5.50
CA TYR A 16 4.55 7.04 -4.49
C TYR A 16 4.36 5.63 -5.03
N ILE A 17 4.26 4.65 -4.13
CA ILE A 17 3.67 3.35 -4.43
C ILE A 17 2.37 3.30 -3.63
N CYS A 18 1.24 3.19 -4.34
CA CYS A 18 -0.10 3.31 -3.76
C CYS A 18 -0.80 1.96 -3.72
N LEU A 19 -1.59 1.73 -2.67
CA LEU A 19 -2.43 0.56 -2.50
C LEU A 19 -3.85 0.86 -3.00
N TYR A 20 -4.29 0.14 -4.02
CA TYR A 20 -5.61 0.25 -4.61
C TYR A 20 -6.49 -0.96 -4.30
N SER A 21 -7.80 -0.77 -4.20
CA SER A 21 -8.75 -1.88 -4.33
C SER A 21 -8.77 -2.41 -5.76
N ALA A 22 -8.62 -3.72 -5.94
CA ALA A 22 -8.79 -4.35 -7.24
C ALA A 22 -10.28 -4.60 -7.53
N GLY A 23 -10.75 -4.18 -8.71
CA GLY A 23 -12.13 -4.37 -9.16
C GLY A 23 -12.48 -3.50 -10.37
N LEU A 24 -13.73 -3.63 -10.86
CA LEU A 24 -14.26 -2.85 -12.00
C LEU A 24 -14.72 -1.43 -11.64
N GLY A 25 -14.63 -1.05 -10.36
CA GLY A 25 -15.01 0.27 -9.86
C GLY A 25 -13.89 1.32 -10.00
N VAL A 26 -14.19 2.55 -9.61
CA VAL A 26 -13.19 3.62 -9.52
C VAL A 26 -12.12 3.21 -8.50
N PRO A 27 -10.83 3.15 -8.87
CA PRO A 27 -9.77 2.77 -7.94
C PRO A 27 -9.71 3.73 -6.75
N GLN A 28 -9.85 3.19 -5.54
CA GLN A 28 -9.67 3.93 -4.30
C GLN A 28 -8.30 3.62 -3.70
N ILE A 29 -7.61 4.67 -3.24
CA ILE A 29 -6.33 4.55 -2.55
C ILE A 29 -6.58 4.31 -1.07
N TYR A 30 -6.02 3.23 -0.54
CA TYR A 30 -6.09 2.85 0.87
C TYR A 30 -4.81 3.18 1.64
N ALA A 31 -3.67 3.16 0.96
CA ALA A 31 -2.38 3.49 1.54
C ALA A 31 -1.41 3.99 0.46
N ARG A 32 -0.37 4.70 0.88
CA ARG A 32 0.77 5.06 0.02
C ARG A 32 2.07 4.95 0.81
N VAL A 33 3.11 4.46 0.15
CA VAL A 33 4.47 4.42 0.68
C VAL A 33 5.38 5.25 -0.20
N PHE A 34 6.28 6.01 0.43
CA PHE A 34 7.27 6.83 -0.25
C PHE A 34 8.49 7.06 0.64
N ARG A 35 9.55 7.59 0.03
CA ARG A 35 10.74 8.05 0.73
C ARG A 35 10.82 9.57 0.66
N GLU A 36 10.99 10.21 1.80
CA GLU A 36 11.20 11.65 1.91
C GLU A 36 12.29 11.88 2.96
N ASP A 37 13.30 12.70 2.63
CA ASP A 37 14.42 13.05 3.52
C ASP A 37 15.15 11.85 4.18
N GLY A 38 15.23 10.73 3.47
CA GLY A 38 15.89 9.50 3.93
C GLY A 38 14.99 8.57 4.74
N GLU A 39 13.80 9.03 5.15
CA GLU A 39 12.83 8.27 5.90
C GLU A 39 11.81 7.57 4.99
N VAL A 40 11.28 6.44 5.45
CA VAL A 40 10.17 5.74 4.79
C VAL A 40 8.87 6.17 5.47
N ALA A 41 8.01 6.83 4.71
CA ALA A 41 6.68 7.21 5.15
C ALA A 41 5.65 6.21 4.62
N LEU A 42 4.78 5.73 5.51
CA LEU A 42 3.59 4.95 5.18
C LEU A 42 2.36 5.70 5.66
N GLU A 43 1.53 6.13 4.73
CA GLU A 43 0.26 6.77 5.03
C GLU A 43 -0.89 5.80 4.73
N LEU A 44 -1.90 5.78 5.61
CA LEU A 44 -3.10 4.97 5.47
C LEU A 44 -4.35 5.84 5.58
N THR A 45 -5.41 5.49 4.86
CA THR A 45 -6.72 6.08 5.11
C THR A 45 -7.31 5.55 6.41
N GLN A 46 -8.24 6.31 7.01
CA GLN A 46 -8.98 5.84 8.18
C GLN A 46 -9.72 4.53 7.90
N GLU A 47 -10.31 4.38 6.71
CA GLU A 47 -10.97 3.14 6.30
C GLU A 47 -9.99 1.97 6.32
N ALA A 48 -8.79 2.12 5.74
CA ALA A 48 -7.77 1.08 5.71
C ALA A 48 -7.40 0.58 7.12
N VAL A 49 -7.32 1.49 8.10
CA VAL A 49 -7.08 1.12 9.50
C VAL A 49 -8.28 0.36 10.08
N GLN A 50 -9.50 0.84 9.85
CA GLN A 50 -10.74 0.22 10.36
C GLN A 50 -10.96 -1.18 9.80
N ILE A 51 -10.55 -1.42 8.55
CA ILE A 51 -10.62 -2.74 7.91
C ILE A 51 -9.35 -3.58 8.12
N GLY A 52 -8.49 -3.20 9.08
CA GLY A 52 -7.38 -4.05 9.53
C GLY A 52 -6.21 -4.17 8.55
N LEU A 53 -6.02 -3.22 7.63
CA LEU A 53 -4.91 -3.27 6.67
C LEU A 53 -3.56 -2.83 7.24
N LEU A 54 -3.50 -2.34 8.48
CA LEU A 54 -2.28 -1.76 9.06
C LEU A 54 -1.08 -2.71 8.99
N GLU A 55 -1.22 -3.93 9.54
CA GLU A 55 -0.13 -4.91 9.59
C GLU A 55 0.34 -5.29 8.19
N LEU A 56 -0.60 -5.57 7.29
CA LEU A 56 -0.31 -5.89 5.90
C LEU A 56 0.38 -4.75 5.16
N CYS A 57 -0.01 -3.51 5.42
CA CYS A 57 0.62 -2.34 4.81
C CYS A 57 2.04 -2.11 5.33
N VAL A 58 2.28 -2.33 6.62
CA VAL A 58 3.62 -2.24 7.21
C VAL A 58 4.54 -3.31 6.60
N THR A 59 4.10 -4.56 6.50
CA THR A 59 4.89 -5.62 5.85
C THR A 59 5.17 -5.30 4.39
N ALA A 60 4.15 -4.84 3.64
CA ALA A 60 4.32 -4.46 2.24
C ALA A 60 5.29 -3.28 2.08
N ALA A 61 5.19 -2.25 2.92
CA ALA A 61 6.09 -1.10 2.90
C ALA A 61 7.54 -1.53 3.16
N LEU A 62 7.79 -2.42 4.12
CA LEU A 62 9.13 -2.95 4.38
C LEU A 62 9.70 -3.71 3.18
N LEU A 63 8.87 -4.53 2.51
CA LEU A 63 9.28 -5.28 1.33
C LEU A 63 9.58 -4.36 0.14
N LEU A 64 8.65 -3.46 -0.19
CA LEU A 64 8.77 -2.50 -1.29
C LEU A 64 9.97 -1.57 -1.09
N GLN A 65 10.28 -1.20 0.15
CA GLN A 65 11.37 -0.28 0.46
C GLN A 65 12.69 -0.98 0.80
N SER A 66 12.74 -2.32 0.74
CA SER A 66 13.94 -3.11 1.07
C SER A 66 15.07 -2.99 0.03
N GLY A 67 14.76 -2.50 -1.18
CA GLY A 67 15.71 -2.45 -2.29
C GLY A 67 16.06 -3.83 -2.86
N ARG A 68 15.34 -4.88 -2.44
CA ARG A 68 15.47 -6.22 -3.01
C ARG A 68 14.59 -6.34 -4.24
N ASP A 69 15.13 -7.00 -5.25
CA ASP A 69 14.33 -7.52 -6.35
C ASP A 69 13.44 -8.64 -5.79
N ILE A 70 12.12 -8.44 -5.87
CA ILE A 70 11.10 -9.34 -5.29
C ILE A 70 10.14 -9.88 -6.36
N ASP A 71 10.50 -9.72 -7.64
CA ASP A 71 9.79 -10.32 -8.79
C ASP A 71 9.92 -11.86 -8.83
#